data_AF-A0A7S4ERF0-F1
#
_entry.id   AF-A0A7S4ERF0-F1
#
_cell.length_a   1.000
_cell.length_b   1.000
_cell.length_c   1.000
_cell.angle_alpha   90.00
_cell.angle_beta   90.00
_cell.angle_gamma   90.00
#
_symmetry.space_group_name_H-M   'P 1'
#
loop_
_entity.id
_entity.type
_entity.pdbx_description
1 polymer ?
#
loop_
_entity_poly.entity_id
_entity_poly.type
_entity_poly.pdbx_seq_one_letter_code
_entity_poly.pdbx_strand_id
1 'polypeptide(L)'
;MTLTQTSIDSLWTKFQAGVFSKMPEKKVNTLLSIPLLNILVKKKLLKGLGLSKVRFAGSGSAPLPEALLSWYTRLGLELLEGYGMTENFNYSHSSKPGNARVGYVGNAYDDVECRIASDGEIQVKTPGAMMGYFKNSEATAETITADGFVRTGDKGVLDDKGRLKITGRTKEIFKTSKGKYVAPAPIENLLISNQYVELACVGGKSQPMPFAIIQLSDAPKAKAIASESEREVLGKALLEHLKSVNPTLDGHEHLKFLVIVKDDWLPENGFLTPTQKIKRTTIEDNYDPKVEGWYAANKKIIWDGF
;
A
#
# COMPACT_ATOMS: atom_id res chain seq x y z
N MET A 1 -9.24 12.95 25.10
CA MET A 1 -8.48 11.76 24.68
C MET A 1 -8.92 11.44 23.28
N THR A 2 -8.32 12.10 22.29
CA THR A 2 -8.71 11.97 20.88
C THR A 2 -8.21 10.61 20.41
N LEU A 3 -9.11 9.65 20.28
CA LEU A 3 -8.83 8.41 19.57
C LEU A 3 -8.59 8.82 18.12
N THR A 4 -7.31 8.99 17.75
CA THR A 4 -6.92 9.00 16.35
C THR A 4 -7.25 7.62 15.81
N GLN A 5 -8.44 7.53 15.22
CA GLN A 5 -8.87 6.37 14.46
C GLN A 5 -7.75 6.13 13.45
N THR A 6 -7.00 5.08 13.69
CA THR A 6 -5.83 4.71 12.91
C THR A 6 -6.34 3.63 11.97
N SER A 7 -6.12 3.78 10.67
CA SER A 7 -6.36 2.67 9.75
C SER A 7 -5.63 1.43 10.29
N ILE A 8 -6.32 0.30 10.31
CA ILE A 8 -5.76 -0.96 10.84
C ILE A 8 -4.48 -1.33 10.09
N ASP A 9 -4.38 -0.95 8.82
CA ASP A 9 -3.20 -1.20 7.97
C ASP A 9 -1.99 -0.33 8.37
N SER A 10 -2.23 0.87 8.90
CA SER A 10 -1.16 1.70 9.49
C SER A 10 -0.69 1.22 10.86
N LEU A 11 -1.44 0.35 11.55
CA LEU A 11 -1.09 -0.08 12.91
C LEU A 11 0.21 -0.88 12.95
N TRP A 12 0.39 -1.80 11.99
CA TRP A 12 1.62 -2.59 11.86
C TRP A 12 2.82 -1.68 11.59
N THR A 13 2.68 -0.70 10.70
CA THR A 13 3.72 0.30 10.45
C THR A 13 4.04 1.12 11.69
N LYS A 14 3.03 1.54 12.47
CA LYS A 14 3.22 2.32 13.71
C LYS A 14 3.90 1.52 14.80
N PHE A 15 3.60 0.24 14.94
CA PHE A 15 4.32 -0.66 15.85
C PHE A 15 5.80 -0.79 15.47
N GLN A 16 6.11 -0.96 14.18
CA GLN A 16 7.49 -0.99 13.71
C GLN A 16 8.20 0.34 13.95
N ALA A 17 7.58 1.47 13.60
CA ALA A 17 8.11 2.81 13.83
C ALA A 17 8.36 3.07 15.34
N GLY A 18 7.47 2.61 16.21
CA GLY A 18 7.64 2.67 17.66
C GLY A 18 8.83 1.85 18.20
N VAL A 19 9.22 0.78 17.50
CA VAL A 19 10.47 0.06 17.79
C VAL A 19 11.67 0.89 17.33
N PHE A 20 11.62 1.42 16.11
CA PHE A 20 12.73 2.16 15.51
C PHE A 20 13.02 3.50 16.19
N SER A 21 12.01 4.15 16.79
CA SER A 21 12.21 5.35 17.60
C SER A 21 13.00 5.08 18.89
N LYS A 22 12.88 3.88 19.47
CA LYS A 22 13.63 3.47 20.67
C LYS A 22 14.98 2.83 20.35
N MET A 23 15.09 2.19 19.20
CA MET A 23 16.31 1.51 18.76
C MET A 23 16.45 1.63 17.25
N PRO A 24 17.49 2.31 16.74
CA PRO A 24 17.64 2.53 15.31
C PRO A 24 17.57 1.23 14.50
N GLU A 25 16.94 1.28 13.34
CA GLU A 25 16.71 0.11 12.47
C GLU A 25 18.00 -0.70 12.24
N LYS A 26 19.11 -0.03 11.92
CA LYS A 26 20.41 -0.69 11.72
C LYS A 26 20.82 -1.56 12.91
N LYS A 27 20.63 -1.06 14.14
CA LYS A 27 20.96 -1.78 15.38
C LYS A 27 20.01 -2.97 15.59
N VAL A 28 18.71 -2.78 15.36
CA VAL A 28 17.73 -3.88 15.42
C VAL A 28 18.11 -4.98 14.41
N ASN A 29 18.43 -4.60 13.18
CA ASN A 29 18.82 -5.52 12.11
C ASN A 29 20.11 -6.29 12.46
N THR A 30 21.14 -5.64 13.01
CA THR A 30 22.36 -6.30 13.49
C THR A 30 22.07 -7.27 14.64
N LEU A 31 21.23 -6.89 15.60
CA LEU A 31 20.89 -7.78 16.72
C LEU A 31 20.09 -9.01 16.27
N LEU A 32 19.23 -8.84 15.26
CA LEU A 32 18.45 -9.93 14.67
C LEU A 32 19.28 -10.88 13.80
N SER A 33 20.46 -10.46 13.31
CA SER A 33 21.33 -11.32 12.49
C SER A 33 22.26 -12.23 13.32
N ILE A 34 22.48 -11.92 14.60
CA ILE A 34 23.36 -12.71 15.48
C ILE A 34 22.64 -14.00 15.94
N PRO A 35 23.18 -15.20 15.68
CA PRO A 35 22.61 -16.46 16.15
C PRO A 35 22.45 -16.50 17.67
N LEU A 36 21.41 -17.19 18.16
CA LEU A 36 21.02 -17.29 19.59
C LEU A 36 20.56 -15.96 20.23
N LEU A 37 21.28 -14.85 20.03
CA LEU A 37 20.86 -13.52 20.47
C LEU A 37 19.54 -13.10 19.81
N ASN A 38 19.35 -13.45 18.54
CA ASN A 38 18.11 -13.16 17.82
C ASN A 38 16.88 -13.74 18.54
N ILE A 39 16.98 -14.89 19.22
CA ILE A 39 15.84 -15.54 19.88
C ILE A 39 15.34 -14.66 21.04
N LEU A 40 16.27 -14.12 21.83
CA LEU A 40 15.96 -13.24 22.95
C LEU A 40 15.44 -11.89 22.46
N VAL A 41 16.05 -11.33 21.41
CA VAL A 41 15.65 -10.04 20.83
C VAL A 41 14.24 -10.13 20.25
N LYS A 42 13.92 -11.16 19.45
CA LYS A 42 12.58 -11.40 18.90
C LYS A 42 11.53 -11.49 20.00
N LYS A 43 11.77 -12.32 21.02
CA LYS A 43 10.87 -12.47 22.18
C LYS A 43 10.66 -11.13 22.92
N LYS A 44 11.72 -10.35 23.12
CA LYS A 44 11.65 -9.05 23.79
C LYS A 44 10.87 -8.01 22.98
N LEU A 45 11.10 -7.95 21.67
CA LEU A 45 10.38 -7.06 20.75
C LEU A 45 8.88 -7.40 20.72
N LEU A 46 8.53 -8.67 20.48
CA LEU A 46 7.14 -9.11 20.48
C LEU A 46 6.46 -8.90 21.84
N LYS A 47 7.15 -9.15 22.96
CA LYS A 47 6.61 -8.86 24.31
C LYS A 47 6.41 -7.37 24.53
N GLY A 48 7.37 -6.53 24.12
CA GLY A 48 7.28 -5.07 24.25
C GLY A 48 6.16 -4.45 23.42
N LEU A 49 5.80 -5.08 22.30
CA LEU A 49 4.65 -4.70 21.46
C LEU A 49 3.32 -5.33 21.92
N GLY A 50 3.32 -6.16 22.96
CA GLY A 50 2.13 -6.90 23.40
C GLY A 50 1.74 -8.09 22.51
N LEU A 51 2.57 -8.44 21.52
CA LEU A 51 2.30 -9.46 20.50
C LEU A 51 2.76 -10.87 20.90
N SER A 52 3.39 -11.06 22.07
CA SER A 52 3.98 -12.33 22.49
C SER A 52 3.02 -13.51 22.68
N LYS A 53 1.71 -13.26 22.71
CA LYS A 53 0.65 -14.28 22.86
C LYS A 53 -0.22 -14.42 21.61
N VAL A 54 0.07 -13.65 20.56
CA VAL A 54 -0.67 -13.69 19.30
C VAL A 54 -0.47 -15.05 18.65
N ARG A 55 -1.58 -15.70 18.28
CA ARG A 55 -1.58 -16.98 17.54
C ARG A 55 -1.77 -16.76 16.04
N PHE A 56 -2.55 -15.74 15.68
CA PHE A 56 -2.81 -15.33 14.32
C PHE A 56 -2.77 -13.81 14.26
N ALA A 57 -1.97 -13.26 13.36
CA ALA A 57 -1.97 -11.84 13.04
C ALA A 57 -2.48 -11.69 11.61
N GLY A 58 -3.55 -10.93 11.42
CA GLY A 58 -4.17 -10.74 10.11
C GLY A 58 -4.01 -9.31 9.59
N SER A 59 -4.00 -9.16 8.28
CA SER A 59 -4.19 -7.88 7.59
C SER A 59 -5.03 -8.10 6.33
N GLY A 60 -5.69 -7.06 5.86
CA GLY A 60 -6.53 -7.09 4.67
C GLY A 60 -6.97 -5.66 4.34
N SER A 61 -7.96 -5.48 3.48
CA SER A 61 -8.44 -4.16 3.02
C SER A 61 -7.44 -3.42 2.12
N ALA A 62 -6.19 -3.23 2.53
CA ALA A 62 -5.14 -2.68 1.67
C ALA A 62 -3.88 -3.56 1.72
N PRO A 63 -3.11 -3.60 0.62
CA PRO A 63 -1.84 -4.32 0.57
C PRO A 63 -0.83 -3.73 1.58
N LEU A 64 -0.16 -4.59 2.35
CA LEU A 64 0.95 -4.15 3.20
C LEU A 64 2.26 -4.06 2.40
N PRO A 65 3.18 -3.13 2.75
CA PRO A 65 4.50 -3.11 2.14
C PRO A 65 5.27 -4.42 2.38
N GLU A 66 5.88 -4.98 1.34
CA GLU A 66 6.64 -6.24 1.40
C GLU A 66 7.76 -6.20 2.47
N ALA A 67 8.38 -5.02 2.67
CA ALA A 67 9.39 -4.80 3.70
C ALA A 67 8.84 -4.95 5.12
N LEU A 68 7.59 -4.53 5.35
CA LEU A 68 6.91 -4.65 6.64
C LEU A 68 6.59 -6.12 6.94
N LEU A 69 5.99 -6.83 5.97
CA LEU A 69 5.71 -8.26 6.06
C LEU A 69 7.00 -9.05 6.37
N SER A 70 8.09 -8.73 5.67
CA SER A 70 9.40 -9.35 5.87
C SER A 70 9.96 -9.08 7.27
N TRP A 71 9.79 -7.88 7.80
CA TRP A 71 10.26 -7.52 9.14
C TRP A 71 9.53 -8.31 10.22
N TYR A 72 8.21 -8.41 10.16
CA TYR A 72 7.42 -9.20 11.12
C TYR A 72 7.72 -10.70 11.01
N THR A 73 7.87 -11.22 9.80
CA THR A 73 8.29 -12.61 9.56
C THR A 73 9.64 -12.90 10.21
N ARG A 74 10.60 -11.97 10.13
CA ARG A 74 11.91 -12.09 10.81
C ARG A 74 11.77 -12.13 12.34
N LEU A 75 10.75 -11.47 12.91
CA LEU A 75 10.43 -11.54 14.34
C LEU A 75 9.77 -12.87 14.75
N GLY A 76 9.36 -13.70 13.79
CA GLY A 76 8.62 -14.94 14.05
C GLY A 76 7.11 -14.69 14.19
N LEU A 77 6.60 -13.59 13.66
CA LEU A 77 5.17 -13.30 13.57
C LEU A 77 4.78 -13.24 12.09
N GLU A 78 4.05 -14.24 11.61
CA GLU A 78 3.49 -14.22 10.27
C GLU A 78 2.27 -13.29 10.24
N LEU A 79 2.33 -12.25 9.41
CA LEU A 79 1.16 -11.45 9.07
C LEU A 79 0.43 -12.15 7.92
N LEU A 80 -0.75 -12.68 8.23
CA LEU A 80 -1.60 -13.40 7.30
C LEU A 80 -2.45 -12.39 6.52
N GLU A 81 -2.11 -12.20 5.25
CA GLU A 81 -2.88 -11.34 4.37
C GLU A 81 -4.16 -12.05 3.91
N GLY A 82 -5.27 -11.31 3.91
CA GLY A 82 -6.56 -11.73 3.39
C GLY A 82 -7.04 -10.78 2.30
N TYR A 83 -7.65 -11.35 1.27
CA TYR A 83 -8.22 -10.61 0.15
C TYR A 83 -9.72 -10.90 0.04
N GLY A 84 -10.48 -9.81 -0.13
CA GLY A 84 -11.92 -9.81 -0.11
C GLY A 84 -12.46 -8.41 -0.40
N MET A 85 -13.73 -8.35 -0.75
CA MET A 85 -14.49 -7.12 -0.98
C MET A 85 -15.93 -7.31 -0.49
N THR A 86 -16.69 -6.22 -0.43
CA THR A 86 -18.10 -6.27 0.01
C THR A 86 -18.93 -7.20 -0.88
N GLU A 87 -18.68 -7.15 -2.19
CA GLU A 87 -19.38 -7.92 -3.22
C GLU A 87 -19.16 -9.44 -3.12
N ASN A 88 -18.16 -9.89 -2.35
CA ASN A 88 -17.92 -11.31 -2.07
C ASN A 88 -17.93 -11.65 -0.57
N PHE A 89 -18.48 -10.77 0.26
CA PHE A 89 -18.56 -10.93 1.72
C PHE A 89 -17.21 -11.22 2.39
N ASN A 90 -16.12 -10.65 1.84
CA ASN A 90 -14.74 -10.94 2.21
C ASN A 90 -14.34 -12.43 2.16
N TYR A 91 -15.07 -13.25 1.39
CA TYR A 91 -14.85 -14.68 1.29
C TYR A 91 -14.23 -15.04 -0.06
N SER A 92 -12.92 -14.87 -0.14
CA SER A 92 -12.15 -15.06 -1.38
C SER A 92 -10.80 -15.75 -1.12
N HIS A 93 -9.77 -15.04 -0.68
CA HIS A 93 -8.44 -15.62 -0.45
C HIS A 93 -7.89 -15.29 0.94
N SER A 94 -7.09 -16.20 1.49
CA SER A 94 -6.33 -15.94 2.72
C SER A 94 -5.01 -16.71 2.77
N SER A 95 -4.03 -16.11 3.45
CA SER A 95 -2.81 -16.81 3.84
C SER A 95 -3.08 -17.70 5.06
N LYS A 96 -2.73 -18.99 4.94
CA LYS A 96 -2.74 -19.93 6.08
C LYS A 96 -1.37 -19.86 6.81
N PRO A 97 -1.31 -20.03 8.14
CA PRO A 97 -0.04 -20.10 8.87
C PRO A 97 0.92 -21.12 8.24
N GLY A 98 2.20 -20.76 8.15
CA GLY A 98 3.24 -21.57 7.51
C GLY A 98 3.23 -21.56 5.97
N ASN A 99 2.20 -20.98 5.33
CA ASN A 99 2.09 -20.88 3.88
C ASN A 99 2.12 -19.44 3.35
N ALA A 100 2.25 -18.46 4.26
CA ALA A 100 2.35 -17.05 3.91
C ALA A 100 3.57 -16.80 3.00
N ARG A 101 3.40 -15.94 2.01
CA ARG A 101 4.47 -15.52 1.09
C ARG A 101 4.39 -14.01 0.94
N VAL A 102 5.52 -13.34 1.14
CA VAL A 102 5.60 -11.88 0.98
C VAL A 102 5.11 -11.47 -0.40
N GLY A 103 4.16 -10.52 -0.43
CA GLY A 103 3.54 -10.00 -1.65
C GLY A 103 2.40 -10.85 -2.20
N TYR A 104 1.90 -11.84 -1.46
CA TYR A 104 0.79 -12.71 -1.84
C TYR A 104 -0.28 -12.74 -0.76
N VAL A 105 -1.55 -12.66 -1.17
CA VAL A 105 -2.72 -12.71 -0.28
C VAL A 105 -3.17 -14.14 0.05
N GLY A 106 -2.37 -15.13 -0.36
CA GLY A 106 -2.60 -16.54 -0.08
C GLY A 106 -3.50 -17.23 -1.11
N ASN A 107 -4.12 -18.33 -0.69
CA ASN A 107 -4.91 -19.21 -1.55
C ASN A 107 -6.39 -18.90 -1.45
N ALA A 108 -7.15 -19.26 -2.49
CA ALA A 108 -8.61 -19.27 -2.42
C ALA A 108 -9.08 -20.21 -1.28
N TYR A 109 -10.23 -19.88 -0.67
CA TYR A 109 -10.92 -20.85 0.21
C TYR A 109 -11.40 -22.06 -0.59
N ASP A 110 -11.63 -23.18 0.10
CA ASP A 110 -11.83 -24.50 -0.54
C ASP A 110 -13.08 -24.55 -1.46
N ASP A 111 -14.07 -23.70 -1.20
CA ASP A 111 -15.33 -23.51 -1.93
C ASP A 111 -15.34 -22.24 -2.81
N VAL A 112 -14.18 -21.64 -3.02
CA VAL A 112 -14.00 -20.46 -3.86
C VAL A 112 -13.30 -20.83 -5.16
N GLU A 113 -13.97 -20.60 -6.29
CA GLU A 113 -13.35 -20.68 -7.61
C GLU A 113 -12.74 -19.32 -7.96
N CYS A 114 -11.48 -19.33 -8.37
CA CYS A 114 -10.75 -18.14 -8.81
C CYS A 114 -10.19 -18.37 -10.21
N ARG A 115 -10.38 -17.39 -11.09
CA ARG A 115 -9.74 -17.35 -12.41
C ARG A 115 -9.15 -15.98 -12.70
N ILE A 116 -8.11 -15.97 -13.52
CA ILE A 116 -7.54 -14.74 -14.08
C ILE A 116 -8.05 -14.62 -15.52
N ALA A 117 -8.80 -13.57 -15.81
CA ALA A 117 -9.31 -13.28 -17.14
C ALA A 117 -8.15 -12.95 -18.10
N SER A 118 -8.42 -12.93 -19.42
CA SER A 118 -7.41 -12.68 -20.45
C SER A 118 -6.72 -11.31 -20.34
N ASP A 119 -7.41 -10.34 -19.75
CA ASP A 119 -6.89 -9.01 -19.48
C ASP A 119 -6.19 -8.90 -18.11
N GLY A 120 -6.08 -10.01 -17.36
CA GLY A 120 -5.50 -10.09 -16.02
C GLY A 120 -6.46 -9.81 -14.87
N GLU A 121 -7.75 -9.55 -15.12
CA GLU A 121 -8.75 -9.33 -14.04
C GLU A 121 -8.95 -10.60 -13.22
N ILE A 122 -8.94 -10.45 -11.89
CA ILE A 122 -9.31 -11.51 -10.96
C ILE A 122 -10.82 -11.64 -10.97
N GLN A 123 -11.32 -12.85 -11.17
CA GLN A 123 -12.74 -13.17 -11.10
C GLN A 123 -12.96 -14.28 -10.10
N VAL A 124 -13.93 -14.08 -9.20
CA VAL A 124 -14.15 -14.97 -8.07
C VAL A 124 -15.60 -15.42 -8.03
N LYS A 125 -15.83 -16.73 -7.94
CA LYS A 125 -17.13 -17.32 -7.65
C LYS A 125 -17.07 -17.96 -6.27
N THR A 126 -17.97 -17.51 -5.39
CA THR A 126 -17.89 -17.76 -3.95
C THR A 126 -19.28 -17.83 -3.35
N PRO A 127 -19.51 -18.64 -2.30
CA PRO A 127 -20.76 -18.62 -1.53
C PRO A 127 -21.07 -17.25 -0.92
N GLY A 128 -20.06 -16.40 -0.74
CA GLY A 128 -20.20 -15.03 -0.26
C GLY A 128 -20.59 -14.01 -1.33
N ALA A 129 -20.85 -14.43 -2.58
CA ALA A 129 -21.21 -13.52 -3.65
C ALA A 129 -22.48 -12.73 -3.32
N MET A 130 -22.46 -11.43 -3.59
CA MET A 130 -23.63 -10.57 -3.44
C MET A 130 -24.79 -11.03 -4.33
N MET A 131 -26.01 -10.71 -3.92
CA MET A 131 -27.20 -10.90 -4.77
C MET A 131 -27.29 -9.84 -5.89
N GLY A 132 -26.63 -8.70 -5.69
CA GLY A 132 -26.65 -7.55 -6.59
C GLY A 132 -26.71 -6.23 -5.84
N TYR A 133 -26.56 -5.13 -6.58
CA TYR A 133 -26.70 -3.78 -6.05
C TYR A 133 -28.18 -3.38 -5.95
N PHE A 134 -28.54 -2.76 -4.82
CA PHE A 134 -29.92 -2.35 -4.57
C PHE A 134 -30.42 -1.36 -5.63
N LYS A 135 -31.52 -1.71 -6.32
CA LYS A 135 -32.14 -0.92 -7.40
C LYS A 135 -31.21 -0.57 -8.57
N ASN A 136 -30.14 -1.35 -8.78
CA ASN A 136 -29.21 -1.15 -9.89
C ASN A 136 -28.88 -2.48 -10.58
N SER A 137 -29.83 -2.96 -11.38
CA SER A 137 -29.69 -4.23 -12.11
C SER A 137 -28.62 -4.17 -13.20
N GLU A 138 -28.38 -3.01 -13.80
CA GLU A 138 -27.34 -2.80 -14.81
C GLU A 138 -25.95 -3.00 -14.19
N ALA A 139 -25.62 -2.27 -13.12
CA ALA A 139 -24.35 -2.45 -12.42
C ALA A 139 -24.19 -3.88 -11.85
N THR A 140 -25.30 -4.52 -11.46
CA THR A 140 -25.28 -5.92 -11.02
C THR A 140 -24.84 -6.86 -12.15
N ALA A 141 -25.43 -6.69 -13.35
CA ALA A 141 -25.09 -7.49 -14.52
C ALA A 141 -23.68 -7.19 -15.05
N GLU A 142 -23.18 -5.97 -14.86
CA GLU A 142 -21.79 -5.64 -15.17
C GLU A 142 -20.81 -6.32 -14.21
N THR A 143 -21.12 -6.36 -12.90
CA THR A 143 -20.23 -6.93 -11.88
C THR A 143 -20.29 -8.46 -11.83
N ILE A 144 -21.44 -9.08 -12.09
CA ILE A 144 -21.61 -10.54 -12.04
C ILE A 144 -21.67 -11.08 -13.46
N THR A 145 -20.67 -11.87 -13.82
CA THR A 145 -20.63 -12.59 -15.09
C THR A 145 -21.76 -13.62 -15.22
N ALA A 146 -22.13 -13.97 -16.45
CA ALA A 146 -23.24 -14.91 -16.71
C ALA A 146 -23.03 -16.30 -16.07
N ASP A 147 -21.79 -16.72 -15.84
CA ASP A 147 -21.42 -17.98 -15.19
C ASP A 147 -21.25 -17.87 -13.66
N GLY A 148 -21.54 -16.70 -13.08
CA GLY A 148 -21.65 -16.47 -11.64
C GLY A 148 -20.38 -15.99 -10.96
N PHE A 149 -19.33 -15.62 -11.70
CA PHE A 149 -18.14 -14.98 -11.12
C PHE A 149 -18.37 -13.48 -10.91
N VAL A 150 -17.94 -12.98 -9.76
CA VAL A 150 -17.81 -11.56 -9.46
C VAL A 150 -16.55 -11.03 -10.12
N ARG A 151 -16.69 -10.00 -10.97
CA ARG A 151 -15.60 -9.18 -11.49
C ARG A 151 -15.10 -8.29 -10.36
N THR A 152 -13.89 -8.54 -9.88
CA THR A 152 -13.39 -7.80 -8.72
C THR A 152 -12.91 -6.39 -9.08
N GLY A 153 -12.63 -6.14 -10.36
CA GLY A 153 -11.96 -4.92 -10.80
C GLY A 153 -10.50 -4.83 -10.37
N ASP A 154 -9.95 -5.89 -9.77
CA ASP A 154 -8.55 -6.02 -9.37
C ASP A 154 -7.80 -6.91 -10.37
N LYS A 155 -6.51 -6.62 -10.59
CA LYS A 155 -5.60 -7.40 -11.42
C LYS A 155 -4.72 -8.28 -10.55
N GLY A 156 -4.36 -9.47 -11.03
CA GLY A 156 -3.47 -10.34 -10.28
C GLY A 156 -2.90 -11.51 -11.07
N VAL A 157 -2.02 -12.24 -10.40
CA VAL A 157 -1.38 -13.45 -10.92
C VAL A 157 -1.38 -14.54 -9.85
N LEU A 158 -1.48 -15.79 -10.30
CA LEU A 158 -1.34 -16.97 -9.45
C LEU A 158 0.08 -17.53 -9.58
N ASP A 159 0.64 -18.01 -8.48
CA ASP A 159 1.88 -18.79 -8.52
C ASP A 159 1.63 -20.29 -8.73
N ASP A 160 2.72 -21.05 -8.76
CA ASP A 160 2.76 -22.52 -8.90
C ASP A 160 1.97 -23.27 -7.81
N LYS A 161 1.73 -22.63 -6.67
CA LYS A 161 0.95 -23.18 -5.54
C LYS A 161 -0.47 -22.60 -5.48
N GLY A 162 -0.90 -21.87 -6.50
CA GLY A 162 -2.22 -21.24 -6.55
C GLY A 162 -2.39 -20.10 -5.55
N ARG A 163 -1.30 -19.46 -5.09
CA ARG A 163 -1.37 -18.27 -4.25
C ARG A 163 -1.55 -17.04 -5.14
N LEU A 164 -2.44 -16.15 -4.75
CA LEU A 164 -2.75 -14.94 -5.48
C LEU A 164 -1.84 -13.78 -5.06
N LYS A 165 -1.27 -13.09 -6.05
CA LYS A 165 -0.64 -11.76 -5.90
C LYS A 165 -1.52 -10.74 -6.61
N ILE A 166 -1.93 -9.71 -5.88
CA ILE A 166 -2.65 -8.56 -6.45
C ILE A 166 -1.63 -7.62 -7.09
N THR A 167 -1.84 -7.24 -8.35
CA THR A 167 -0.92 -6.41 -9.14
C THR A 167 -1.46 -5.01 -9.43
N GLY A 168 -2.74 -4.74 -9.14
CA GLY A 168 -3.31 -3.40 -9.24
C GLY A 168 -4.84 -3.41 -9.35
N ARG A 169 -5.42 -2.24 -9.61
CA ARG A 169 -6.85 -2.06 -9.87
C ARG A 169 -7.10 -1.59 -11.28
N THR A 170 -7.99 -2.26 -12.01
CA THR A 170 -8.34 -1.95 -13.40
C THR A 170 -8.74 -0.48 -13.58
N LYS A 171 -9.56 0.06 -12.66
CA LYS A 171 -10.03 1.45 -12.72
C LYS A 171 -8.97 2.48 -12.30
N GLU A 172 -7.90 2.07 -11.62
CA GLU A 172 -6.85 2.97 -11.15
C GLU A 172 -5.60 2.98 -12.03
N ILE A 173 -5.43 1.97 -12.89
CA ILE A 173 -4.36 1.95 -13.87
C ILE A 173 -4.57 3.12 -14.84
N PHE A 174 -3.55 3.97 -14.96
CA PHE A 174 -3.56 5.08 -15.91
C PHE A 174 -2.56 4.86 -17.03
N LYS A 175 -2.76 5.60 -18.12
CA LYS A 175 -1.91 5.58 -19.29
C LYS A 175 -1.12 6.89 -19.36
N THR A 176 0.20 6.77 -19.45
CA THR A 176 1.12 7.89 -19.72
C THR A 176 0.92 8.42 -21.14
N SER A 177 1.41 9.63 -21.45
CA SER A 177 1.35 10.17 -22.83
C SER A 177 2.13 9.33 -23.84
N LYS A 178 3.09 8.52 -23.37
CA LYS A 178 3.84 7.53 -24.18
C LYS A 178 3.07 6.23 -24.41
N GLY A 179 1.82 6.16 -23.95
CA GLY A 179 0.95 5.02 -24.13
C GLY A 179 1.27 3.80 -23.26
N LYS A 180 2.13 3.95 -22.25
CA LYS A 180 2.45 2.89 -21.29
C LYS A 180 1.48 2.95 -20.10
N TYR A 181 1.01 1.78 -19.67
CA TYR A 181 0.15 1.62 -18.51
C TYR A 181 0.99 1.61 -17.24
N VAL A 182 0.47 2.20 -16.16
CA VAL A 182 1.14 2.26 -14.86
C VAL A 182 0.14 1.81 -13.80
N ALA A 183 0.53 0.86 -12.95
CA ALA A 183 -0.25 0.48 -11.79
C ALA A 183 0.22 1.28 -10.56
N PRO A 184 -0.57 2.25 -10.06
CA PRO A 184 -0.10 3.15 -9.00
C PRO A 184 0.07 2.46 -7.64
N ALA A 185 -0.88 1.61 -7.24
CA ALA A 185 -0.90 1.04 -5.89
C ALA A 185 0.37 0.26 -5.48
N PRO A 186 0.97 -0.60 -6.33
CA PRO A 186 2.26 -1.22 -6.01
C PRO A 186 3.37 -0.21 -5.74
N ILE A 187 3.43 0.87 -6.52
CA ILE A 187 4.44 1.93 -6.38
C ILE A 187 4.20 2.73 -5.10
N GLU A 188 2.94 3.04 -4.79
CA GLU A 188 2.54 3.74 -3.56
C GLU A 188 2.96 2.96 -2.31
N ASN A 189 2.78 1.64 -2.30
CA ASN A 189 3.20 0.79 -1.19
C ASN A 189 4.73 0.82 -0.97
N LEU A 190 5.51 0.87 -2.04
CA LEU A 190 6.97 1.02 -1.96
C LEU A 190 7.38 2.39 -1.44
N LEU A 191 6.61 3.44 -1.74
CA LEU A 191 6.85 4.78 -1.19
C LEU A 191 6.50 4.85 0.30
N ILE A 192 5.35 4.30 0.70
CA ILE A 192 4.85 4.27 2.08
C ILE A 192 5.73 3.39 2.99
N SER A 193 6.56 2.51 2.44
CA SER A 193 7.53 1.76 3.26
C SER A 193 8.62 2.64 3.88
N ASN A 194 8.72 3.91 3.50
CA ASN A 194 9.62 4.88 4.13
C ASN A 194 8.96 5.50 5.37
N GLN A 195 9.68 5.52 6.49
CA GLN A 195 9.18 6.08 7.77
C GLN A 195 8.75 7.56 7.72
N TYR A 196 9.12 8.30 6.68
CA TYR A 196 8.71 9.70 6.52
C TYR A 196 7.39 9.88 5.77
N VAL A 197 6.92 8.85 5.08
CA VAL A 197 5.75 8.89 4.20
C VAL A 197 4.56 8.28 4.91
N GLU A 198 3.50 9.06 5.12
CA GLU A 198 2.23 8.55 5.66
C GLU A 198 1.36 7.99 4.53
N LEU A 199 1.21 8.78 3.46
CA LEU A 199 0.38 8.47 2.31
C LEU A 199 1.10 8.90 1.02
N ALA A 200 0.88 8.14 -0.04
CA ALA A 200 1.37 8.44 -1.37
C ALA A 200 0.25 8.29 -2.39
N CYS A 201 0.17 9.21 -3.35
CA CYS A 201 -0.70 9.12 -4.52
C CYS A 201 0.17 9.24 -5.77
N VAL A 202 0.31 8.15 -6.52
CA VAL A 202 1.02 8.10 -7.79
C VAL A 202 0.09 8.56 -8.90
N GLY A 203 0.49 9.63 -9.58
CA GLY A 203 -0.20 10.22 -10.71
C GLY A 203 0.68 10.24 -11.96
N GLY A 204 0.14 10.79 -13.04
CA GLY A 204 0.84 10.85 -14.34
C GLY A 204 -0.01 10.46 -15.54
N LYS A 205 -1.33 10.42 -15.36
CA LYS A 205 -2.27 10.30 -16.49
C LYS A 205 -1.97 11.37 -17.52
N SER A 206 -1.77 10.96 -18.76
CA SER A 206 -1.41 11.86 -19.88
C SER A 206 -0.09 12.63 -19.70
N GLN A 207 0.75 12.26 -18.73
CA GLN A 207 2.08 12.85 -18.53
C GLN A 207 3.18 11.96 -19.14
N PRO A 208 4.37 12.52 -19.47
CA PRO A 208 5.46 11.76 -20.09
C PRO A 208 6.03 10.62 -19.26
N MET A 209 5.91 10.73 -17.93
CA MET A 209 6.34 9.78 -16.91
C MET A 209 5.37 9.86 -15.73
N PRO A 210 5.34 8.88 -14.82
CA PRO A 210 4.62 9.01 -13.57
C PRO A 210 5.38 9.90 -12.56
N PHE A 211 4.66 10.41 -11.56
CA PHE A 211 5.20 11.11 -10.39
C PHE A 211 4.38 10.72 -9.16
N ALA A 212 4.86 11.03 -7.96
CA ALA A 212 4.11 10.76 -6.73
C ALA A 212 3.94 12.01 -5.87
N ILE A 213 2.73 12.18 -5.35
CA ILE A 213 2.37 13.18 -4.36
C ILE A 213 2.44 12.51 -2.99
N ILE A 214 3.16 13.11 -2.06
CA ILE A 214 3.55 12.54 -0.78
C ILE A 214 3.00 13.42 0.34
N GLN A 215 2.21 12.81 1.22
CA GLN A 215 1.93 13.37 2.54
C GLN A 215 2.91 12.77 3.54
N LEU A 216 3.61 13.65 4.26
CA LEU A 216 4.53 13.25 5.32
C LEU A 216 3.78 12.79 6.57
N SER A 217 4.36 11.85 7.32
CA SER A 217 3.93 11.57 8.68
C SER A 217 4.10 12.78 9.60
N ASP A 218 3.32 12.84 10.67
CA ASP A 218 3.19 14.03 11.55
C ASP A 218 4.54 14.60 12.02
N ALA A 219 5.43 13.75 12.53
CA ALA A 219 6.71 14.19 13.08
C ALA A 219 7.66 14.77 12.00
N PRO A 220 7.92 14.08 10.87
CA PRO A 220 8.61 14.66 9.72
C PRO A 220 7.96 15.93 9.20
N LYS A 221 6.62 15.98 9.11
CA LYS A 221 5.87 17.15 8.65
C LYS A 221 6.11 18.37 9.55
N ALA A 222 6.02 18.19 10.87
CA ALA A 222 6.28 19.27 11.82
C ALA A 222 7.70 19.83 11.69
N LYS A 223 8.71 18.96 11.51
CA LYS A 223 10.10 19.38 11.25
C LYS A 223 10.24 20.16 9.94
N ALA A 224 9.61 19.68 8.88
CA ALA A 224 9.61 20.35 7.58
C ALA A 224 8.98 21.75 7.65
N ILE A 225 7.93 21.93 8.45
CA ILE A 225 7.32 23.26 8.67
C ILE A 225 8.22 24.17 9.52
N ALA A 226 8.90 23.61 10.51
CA ALA A 226 9.69 24.38 11.48
C ALA A 226 10.96 25.00 10.88
N SER A 227 11.62 24.35 9.91
CA SER A 227 12.89 24.84 9.36
C SER A 227 13.13 24.40 7.91
N GLU A 228 13.71 25.30 7.11
CA GLU A 228 14.24 24.98 5.78
C GLU A 228 15.40 23.96 5.84
N SER A 229 16.26 24.04 6.85
CA SER A 229 17.35 23.07 7.00
C SER A 229 16.84 21.63 7.23
N GLU A 230 15.76 21.47 8.00
CA GLU A 230 15.11 20.18 8.19
C GLU A 230 14.45 19.69 6.89
N ARG A 231 13.85 20.61 6.10
CA ARG A 231 13.33 20.27 4.76
C ARG A 231 14.42 19.76 3.83
N GLU A 232 15.61 20.37 3.84
CA GLU A 232 16.73 19.88 3.05
C GLU A 232 17.17 18.47 3.45
N VAL A 233 17.24 18.19 4.76
CA VAL A 233 17.60 16.86 5.29
C VAL A 233 16.56 15.82 4.87
N LEU A 234 15.27 16.11 5.05
CA LEU A 234 14.17 15.24 4.63
C LEU A 234 14.16 15.03 3.11
N GLY A 235 14.40 16.09 2.34
CA GLY A 235 14.46 16.04 0.88
C GLY A 235 15.58 15.12 0.38
N LYS A 236 16.75 15.15 1.01
CA LYS A 236 17.85 14.21 0.69
C LYS A 236 17.46 12.76 0.96
N ALA A 237 16.85 12.48 2.11
CA ALA A 237 16.43 11.12 2.45
C ALA A 237 15.31 10.59 1.54
N LEU A 238 14.34 11.43 1.17
CA LEU A 238 13.29 11.08 0.20
C LEU A 238 13.85 10.88 -1.21
N LEU A 239 14.87 11.64 -1.60
CA LEU A 239 15.57 11.44 -2.86
C LEU A 239 16.32 10.11 -2.89
N GLU A 240 16.97 9.72 -1.79
CA GLU A 240 17.59 8.40 -1.65
C GLU A 240 16.55 7.29 -1.74
N HIS A 241 15.38 7.47 -1.14
CA HIS A 241 14.26 6.54 -1.25
C HIS A 241 13.74 6.42 -2.69
N LEU A 242 13.55 7.54 -3.40
CA LEU A 242 13.19 7.51 -4.81
C LEU A 242 14.21 6.73 -5.65
N LYS A 243 15.51 6.90 -5.35
CA LYS A 243 16.61 6.19 -6.02
C LYS A 243 16.66 4.71 -5.68
N SER A 244 16.14 4.27 -4.54
CA SER A 244 16.02 2.84 -4.21
C SER A 244 14.77 2.20 -4.80
N VAL A 245 13.66 2.95 -4.91
CA VAL A 245 12.39 2.47 -5.48
C VAL A 245 12.45 2.34 -7.00
N ASN A 246 12.89 3.35 -7.74
CA ASN A 246 12.85 3.31 -9.21
C ASN A 246 13.52 2.05 -9.81
N PRO A 247 14.71 1.60 -9.37
CA PRO A 247 15.33 0.40 -9.90
C PRO A 247 14.53 -0.90 -9.70
N THR A 248 13.56 -0.95 -8.78
CA THR A 248 12.70 -2.12 -8.59
C THR A 248 11.47 -2.12 -9.49
N LEU A 249 11.26 -1.04 -10.25
CA LEU A 249 10.14 -0.84 -11.16
C LEU A 249 10.57 -1.01 -12.61
N ASP A 250 9.61 -1.31 -13.48
CA ASP A 250 9.83 -1.25 -14.91
C ASP A 250 10.18 0.19 -15.33
N GLY A 251 11.04 0.34 -16.35
CA GLY A 251 11.55 1.65 -16.76
C GLY A 251 10.48 2.69 -17.12
N HIS A 252 9.28 2.25 -17.52
CA HIS A 252 8.15 3.13 -17.82
C HIS A 252 7.34 3.56 -16.59
N GLU A 253 7.48 2.83 -15.48
CA GLU A 253 6.88 3.13 -14.17
C GLU A 253 7.79 3.97 -13.27
N HIS A 254 9.02 4.27 -13.72
CA HIS A 254 9.96 5.11 -12.96
C HIS A 254 9.35 6.47 -12.68
N LEU A 255 9.31 6.83 -11.40
CA LEU A 255 8.81 8.12 -10.96
C LEU A 255 9.81 9.21 -11.35
N LYS A 256 9.31 10.25 -12.03
CA LYS A 256 10.13 11.40 -12.45
C LYS A 256 10.60 12.21 -11.26
N PHE A 257 9.71 12.46 -10.30
CA PHE A 257 9.93 13.24 -9.09
C PHE A 257 8.90 12.89 -8.00
N LEU A 258 9.19 13.33 -6.76
CA LEU A 258 8.26 13.33 -5.64
C LEU A 258 7.83 14.78 -5.33
N VAL A 259 6.54 14.98 -5.07
CA VAL A 259 5.97 16.23 -4.61
C VAL A 259 5.52 16.05 -3.17
N ILE A 260 6.07 16.83 -2.25
CA ILE A 260 5.75 16.77 -0.83
C ILE A 260 4.77 17.90 -0.55
N VAL A 261 3.53 17.55 -0.22
CA VAL A 261 2.45 18.50 0.02
C VAL A 261 2.31 18.82 1.49
N LYS A 262 2.01 20.10 1.80
CA LYS A 262 1.74 20.53 3.18
C LYS A 262 0.34 20.15 3.65
N ASP A 263 -0.56 19.81 2.74
CA ASP A 263 -1.94 19.48 3.07
C ASP A 263 -2.02 18.20 3.92
N ASP A 264 -3.10 18.08 4.70
CA ASP A 264 -3.47 16.83 5.37
C ASP A 264 -4.60 16.17 4.58
N TRP A 265 -4.39 14.94 4.10
CA TRP A 265 -5.46 14.14 3.52
C TRP A 265 -6.22 13.46 4.63
N LEU A 266 -7.49 13.80 4.75
CA LEU A 266 -8.35 13.33 5.82
C LEU A 266 -9.69 12.83 5.24
N PRO A 267 -10.45 12.02 5.98
CA PRO A 267 -11.82 11.70 5.58
C PRO A 267 -12.72 12.94 5.52
N GLU A 268 -12.53 13.90 6.43
CA GLU A 268 -13.39 15.08 6.62
C GLU A 268 -13.30 16.07 5.44
N ASN A 269 -12.11 16.22 4.83
CA ASN A 269 -11.93 17.04 3.63
C ASN A 269 -12.06 16.22 2.33
N GLY A 270 -12.54 14.98 2.44
CA GLY A 270 -12.93 14.16 1.30
C GLY A 270 -11.79 13.43 0.61
N PHE A 271 -10.52 13.70 0.94
CA PHE A 271 -9.37 13.03 0.31
C PHE A 271 -9.27 11.55 0.65
N LEU A 272 -9.78 11.13 1.81
CA LEU A 272 -9.80 9.73 2.22
C LEU A 272 -11.22 9.17 2.32
N THR A 273 -11.36 7.85 2.19
CA THR A 273 -12.55 7.11 2.63
C THR A 273 -12.61 7.08 4.16
N PRO A 274 -13.76 6.74 4.78
CA PRO A 274 -13.82 6.48 6.23
C PRO A 274 -12.86 5.37 6.70
N THR A 275 -12.49 4.45 5.81
CA THR A 275 -11.48 3.41 6.03
C THR A 275 -10.05 3.87 5.75
N GLN A 276 -9.84 5.18 5.55
CA GLN A 276 -8.56 5.86 5.29
C GLN A 276 -7.83 5.43 4.02
N LYS A 277 -8.57 4.92 3.02
CA LYS A 277 -8.01 4.72 1.68
C LYS A 277 -8.04 6.04 0.93
N ILE A 278 -7.01 6.31 0.13
CA ILE A 278 -6.97 7.50 -0.72
C ILE A 278 -8.13 7.47 -1.73
N LYS A 279 -8.78 8.63 -1.94
CA LYS A 279 -9.67 8.86 -3.07
C LYS A 279 -8.85 9.49 -4.19
N ARG A 280 -8.22 8.64 -5.00
CA ARG A 280 -7.29 9.03 -6.07
C ARG A 280 -7.81 10.18 -6.92
N THR A 281 -9.01 10.05 -7.49
CA THR A 281 -9.61 11.08 -8.36
C THR A 281 -9.71 12.43 -7.65
N THR A 282 -10.15 12.47 -6.39
CA THR A 282 -10.24 13.72 -5.61
C THR A 282 -8.86 14.34 -5.39
N ILE A 283 -7.84 13.52 -5.07
CA ILE A 283 -6.46 13.99 -4.90
C ILE A 283 -5.91 14.52 -6.23
N GLU A 284 -6.03 13.74 -7.30
CA GLU A 284 -5.57 14.12 -8.63
C GLU A 284 -6.23 15.42 -9.09
N ASP A 285 -7.55 15.54 -9.04
CA ASP A 285 -8.30 16.73 -9.45
C ASP A 285 -7.89 17.98 -8.66
N ASN A 286 -7.61 17.83 -7.35
CA ASN A 286 -7.16 18.94 -6.50
C ASN A 286 -5.77 19.45 -6.88
N TYR A 287 -4.89 18.56 -7.33
CA TYR A 287 -3.51 18.89 -7.64
C TYR A 287 -3.22 19.05 -9.14
N ASP A 288 -4.14 18.65 -10.02
CA ASP A 288 -4.02 18.74 -11.48
C ASP A 288 -3.59 20.13 -11.97
N PRO A 289 -4.13 21.25 -11.45
CA PRO A 289 -3.71 22.58 -11.87
C PRO A 289 -2.23 22.91 -11.60
N LYS A 290 -1.57 22.17 -10.69
CA LYS A 290 -0.16 22.39 -10.32
C LYS A 290 0.80 21.48 -11.08
N VAL A 291 0.31 20.41 -11.70
CA VAL A 291 1.14 19.34 -12.29
C VAL A 291 2.08 19.90 -13.35
N GLU A 292 1.60 20.77 -14.24
CA GLU A 292 2.43 21.34 -15.30
C GLU A 292 3.62 22.14 -14.73
N GLY A 293 3.36 22.93 -13.67
CA GLY A 293 4.40 23.67 -12.94
C GLY A 293 5.43 22.75 -12.26
N TRP A 294 4.98 21.63 -11.69
CA TRP A 294 5.89 20.64 -11.10
C TRP A 294 6.79 19.99 -12.16
N TYR A 295 6.24 19.67 -13.34
CA TYR A 295 7.02 19.17 -14.47
C TYR A 295 8.05 20.19 -14.96
N ALA A 296 7.68 21.47 -15.02
CA ALA A 296 8.54 22.57 -15.45
C ALA A 296 9.68 22.86 -14.44
N ALA A 297 9.46 22.63 -13.14
CA ALA A 297 10.47 22.86 -12.11
C ALA A 297 11.74 22.01 -12.29
N ASN A 298 11.63 20.86 -12.96
CA ASN A 298 12.73 19.93 -13.25
C ASN A 298 13.55 19.51 -12.00
N LYS A 299 12.91 19.47 -10.83
CA LYS A 299 13.49 18.98 -9.58
C LYS A 299 13.03 17.55 -9.32
N LYS A 300 13.85 16.77 -8.62
CA LYS A 300 13.49 15.41 -8.17
C LYS A 300 12.62 15.40 -6.92
N ILE A 301 12.75 16.43 -6.10
CA ILE A 301 11.96 16.66 -4.88
C ILE A 301 11.39 18.06 -4.99
N ILE A 302 10.07 18.16 -4.89
CA ILE A 302 9.32 19.41 -4.99
C ILE A 302 8.55 19.57 -3.68
N TRP A 303 8.68 20.72 -3.03
CA TRP A 303 7.91 21.04 -1.83
C TRP A 303 6.78 21.99 -2.24
N ASP A 304 5.53 21.60 -1.98
CA ASP A 304 4.34 22.35 -2.36
C ASP A 304 3.61 22.83 -1.10
N GLY A 305 3.54 24.14 -0.93
CA GLY A 305 2.88 24.81 0.21
C GLY A 305 3.72 25.00 1.47
N PHE A 306 4.99 24.56 1.51
CA PHE A 306 5.90 24.73 2.66
C PHE A 306 6.69 26.04 2.63
#